data_AF-A0A8J5H8R4-F1
#
_entry.id   AF-A0A8J5H8R4-F1
#
_cell.length_a   1.000
_cell.length_b   1.000
_cell.length_c   1.000
_cell.angle_alpha   90.00
_cell.angle_beta   90.00
_cell.angle_gamma   90.00
#
_symmetry.space_group_name_H-M   'P 1'
#
loop_
_entity.id
_entity.type
_entity.pdbx_description
1 polymer ?
#
loop_
_entity_poly.entity_id
_entity_poly.type
_entity_poly.pdbx_seq_one_letter_code
_entity_poly.pdbx_strand_id
1 'polypeptide(L)'
;MPSPAFLCVSFIVLSLAGSARAGYIQYNTSGGTVAGKINVHLVPHSHDDVGWLKTVDQYFVGSNNSIHGACIINVLDSVVGSLLKDPNRKFIFAEQVCFTFNV
;
A
#
# COMPACT_ATOMS: atom_id res chain seq x y z
N MET A 1 13.79 41.07 -33.89
CA MET A 1 14.24 39.69 -34.18
C MET A 1 14.99 39.18 -32.97
N PRO A 2 14.63 38.03 -32.38
CA PRO A 2 15.37 37.50 -31.23
C PRO A 2 16.83 37.24 -31.61
N SER A 3 17.76 37.48 -30.70
CA SER A 3 19.18 37.26 -30.97
C SER A 3 19.48 35.77 -31.13
N PRO A 4 20.50 35.38 -31.92
CA PRO A 4 20.86 33.97 -32.13
C PRO A 4 21.14 33.23 -30.81
N ALA A 5 21.70 33.94 -29.83
CA ALA A 5 21.96 33.42 -28.49
C ALA A 5 20.67 33.03 -27.74
N PHE A 6 19.60 33.81 -27.89
CA PHE A 6 18.33 33.58 -27.20
C PHE A 6 17.61 32.32 -27.73
N LEU A 7 17.70 32.09 -29.04
CA LEU A 7 17.21 30.87 -29.69
C LEU A 7 18.02 29.65 -29.24
N CYS A 8 19.35 29.76 -29.20
CA CYS A 8 20.22 28.68 -28.72
C CYS A 8 19.90 28.26 -27.28
N VAL A 9 19.73 29.24 -26.37
CA VAL A 9 19.42 28.95 -24.96
C VAL A 9 18.03 28.30 -24.83
N SER A 10 17.03 28.77 -25.58
CA SER A 10 15.69 28.16 -25.56
C SER A 10 15.70 26.71 -26.09
N PHE A 11 16.49 26.42 -27.13
CA PHE A 11 16.65 25.07 -27.65
C PHE A 11 17.34 24.13 -26.65
N ILE A 12 18.34 24.62 -25.91
CA ILE A 12 19.06 23.84 -24.88
C ILE A 12 18.15 23.54 -23.68
N VAL A 13 17.34 24.51 -23.24
CA VAL A 13 16.38 24.30 -22.14
C VAL A 13 15.30 23.30 -22.54
N LEU A 14 14.81 23.37 -23.78
CA LEU A 14 13.79 22.45 -24.29
C LEU A 14 14.33 21.02 -24.49
N SER A 15 15.59 20.87 -24.85
CA SER A 15 16.23 19.55 -24.99
C SER A 15 16.57 18.90 -23.63
N LEU A 16 16.93 19.70 -22.62
CA LEU A 16 17.14 19.24 -21.25
C LEU A 16 15.82 18.91 -20.50
N ALA A 17 14.68 19.40 -20.97
CA ALA A 17 13.35 19.00 -20.48
C ALA A 17 12.90 17.61 -20.97
N GLY A 18 13.74 16.90 -21.73
CA GLY A 18 13.53 15.51 -22.12
C GLY A 18 13.28 14.63 -20.90
N SER A 19 12.05 14.12 -20.79
CA SER A 19 11.55 13.41 -19.60
C SER A 19 12.40 12.20 -19.25
N ALA A 20 13.07 12.25 -18.09
CA ALA A 20 13.60 11.07 -17.44
C ALA A 20 12.42 10.16 -17.06
N ARG A 21 12.21 9.08 -17.82
CA ARG A 21 11.22 8.05 -17.50
C ARG A 21 11.83 7.11 -16.46
N ALA A 22 11.46 7.31 -15.19
CA ALA A 22 11.66 6.29 -14.17
C ALA A 22 10.75 5.09 -14.48
N GLY A 23 11.34 3.95 -14.84
CA GLY A 23 10.61 2.70 -15.04
C GLY A 23 10.53 1.91 -13.73
N TYR A 24 9.36 1.42 -13.39
CA TYR A 24 9.19 0.41 -12.34
C TYR A 24 9.37 -0.99 -12.96
N ILE A 25 10.00 -1.91 -12.23
CA ILE A 25 10.03 -3.33 -12.62
C ILE A 25 8.68 -3.93 -12.24
N GLN A 26 7.98 -4.51 -13.22
CA GLN A 26 6.75 -5.25 -12.95
C GLN A 26 7.10 -6.58 -12.28
N TYR A 27 6.52 -6.85 -11.11
CA TYR A 27 6.70 -8.14 -10.41
C TYR A 27 5.73 -9.19 -10.96
N ASN A 28 6.17 -10.44 -11.02
CA ASN A 28 5.29 -11.57 -11.29
C ASN A 28 4.65 -12.03 -9.97
N THR A 29 3.39 -11.65 -9.75
CA THR A 29 2.64 -11.96 -8.52
C THR A 29 1.63 -13.09 -8.66
N SER A 30 1.47 -13.68 -9.85
CA SER A 30 0.51 -14.76 -10.14
C SER A 30 0.89 -16.13 -9.55
N GLY A 31 1.65 -16.14 -8.45
CA GLY A 31 2.24 -17.32 -7.84
C GLY A 31 1.24 -18.46 -7.59
N GLY A 32 1.76 -19.68 -7.60
CA GLY A 32 1.00 -20.91 -7.39
C GLY A 32 1.93 -22.07 -7.03
N THR A 33 1.35 -23.23 -6.74
CA THR A 33 2.13 -24.39 -6.33
C THR A 33 2.84 -25.04 -7.52
N VAL A 34 4.10 -25.40 -7.35
CA VAL A 34 4.89 -26.15 -8.33
C VAL A 34 5.17 -27.56 -7.81
N ALA A 35 4.82 -28.56 -8.60
CA ALA A 35 5.06 -29.96 -8.27
C ALA A 35 6.57 -30.25 -8.17
N GLY A 36 6.96 -31.12 -7.22
CA GLY A 36 8.36 -31.47 -6.99
C GLY A 36 9.20 -30.37 -6.32
N LYS A 37 8.58 -29.31 -5.80
CA LYS A 37 9.23 -28.25 -5.03
C LYS A 37 8.53 -28.01 -3.70
N ILE A 38 9.25 -27.42 -2.75
CA ILE A 38 8.63 -26.83 -1.56
C ILE A 38 7.86 -25.59 -1.99
N ASN A 39 6.59 -25.52 -1.58
CA ASN A 39 5.72 -24.39 -1.85
C ASN A 39 5.54 -23.58 -0.56
N VAL A 40 5.93 -22.31 -0.60
CA VAL A 40 5.80 -21.40 0.53
C VAL A 40 4.54 -20.57 0.33
N HIS A 41 3.56 -20.76 1.20
CA HIS A 41 2.32 -19.98 1.20
C HIS A 41 2.51 -18.79 2.13
N LEU A 42 2.61 -17.59 1.56
CA LEU A 42 2.58 -16.35 2.34
C LEU A 42 1.12 -16.02 2.66
N VAL A 43 0.81 -15.88 3.96
CA VAL A 43 -0.54 -15.60 4.45
C VAL A 43 -0.55 -14.28 5.23
N PRO A 44 -0.71 -13.13 4.53
CA PRO A 44 -0.79 -11.83 5.18
C PRO A 44 -2.03 -11.71 6.05
N HIS A 45 -1.86 -11.22 7.27
CA HIS A 45 -2.93 -11.01 8.26
C HIS A 45 -2.58 -9.85 9.18
N SER A 46 -3.59 -9.33 9.89
CA SER A 46 -3.44 -8.49 11.08
C SER A 46 -4.10 -9.21 12.25
N HIS A 47 -3.55 -9.04 13.44
CA HIS A 47 -4.17 -9.52 14.67
C HIS A 47 -4.73 -8.31 15.39
N ASP A 48 -6.06 -8.18 15.39
CA ASP A 48 -6.73 -6.96 15.84
C ASP A 48 -7.56 -7.27 17.10
N ASP A 49 -6.92 -7.15 18.26
CA ASP A 49 -7.54 -7.47 19.55
C ASP A 49 -8.84 -6.67 19.80
N VAL A 50 -9.92 -7.39 20.12
CA VAL A 50 -11.23 -6.82 20.48
C VAL A 50 -11.23 -6.39 21.95
N GLY A 51 -10.34 -5.45 22.26
CA GLY A 51 -10.08 -5.04 23.63
C GLY A 51 -8.98 -5.87 24.29
N TRP A 52 -7.90 -5.18 24.68
CA TRP A 52 -6.77 -5.76 25.42
C TRP A 52 -6.12 -4.65 26.27
N LEU A 53 -5.15 -3.91 25.71
CA LEU A 53 -4.55 -2.75 26.37
C LEU A 53 -5.37 -1.47 26.16
N LYS A 54 -6.06 -1.40 25.02
CA LYS A 54 -7.02 -0.33 24.71
C LYS A 54 -8.42 -0.91 24.62
N THR A 55 -9.43 -0.05 24.75
CA THR A 55 -10.82 -0.41 24.44
C THR A 55 -10.99 -0.68 22.95
N VAL A 56 -12.06 -1.39 22.58
CA VAL A 56 -12.40 -1.69 21.17
C VAL A 56 -12.43 -0.40 20.34
N ASP A 57 -13.12 0.63 20.81
CA ASP A 57 -13.23 1.91 20.09
C ASP A 57 -11.87 2.60 19.93
N GLN A 58 -11.02 2.55 20.96
CA GLN A 58 -9.68 3.12 20.90
C GLN A 58 -8.76 2.39 19.90
N TYR A 59 -8.88 1.07 19.80
CA TYR A 59 -8.22 0.31 18.74
C TYR A 59 -8.82 0.63 17.37
N PHE A 60 -10.14 0.74 17.27
CA PHE A 60 -10.84 0.98 16.01
C PHE A 60 -10.43 2.31 15.38
N VAL A 61 -10.56 3.41 16.13
CA VAL A 61 -10.24 4.76 15.62
C VAL A 61 -8.77 5.15 15.77
N GLY A 62 -7.98 4.33 16.45
CA GLY A 62 -6.57 4.60 16.71
C GLY A 62 -6.31 5.73 17.70
N SER A 63 -7.16 5.89 18.71
CA SER A 63 -6.94 6.85 19.79
C SER A 63 -6.09 6.25 20.93
N ASN A 64 -5.58 7.14 21.79
CA ASN A 64 -4.75 6.78 22.94
C ASN A 64 -3.51 5.93 22.60
N ASN A 65 -2.84 6.26 21.48
CA ASN A 65 -1.69 5.51 20.98
C ASN A 65 -0.45 5.58 21.90
N SER A 66 -0.45 6.45 22.92
CA SER A 66 0.56 6.43 23.97
C SER A 66 0.55 5.12 24.78
N ILE A 67 -0.59 4.41 24.85
CA ILE A 67 -0.67 3.06 25.43
C ILE A 67 -0.15 2.02 24.44
N HIS A 68 -0.68 2.05 23.21
CA HIS A 68 -0.31 1.12 22.14
C HIS A 68 -0.66 1.70 20.77
N GLY A 69 0.34 1.79 19.88
CA GLY A 69 0.18 2.33 18.53
C GLY A 69 -0.53 1.34 17.61
N ALA A 70 -1.85 1.45 17.49
CA ALA A 70 -2.67 0.60 16.64
C ALA A 70 -3.95 1.34 16.21
N CYS A 71 -4.35 1.17 14.96
CA CYS A 71 -5.55 1.76 14.37
C CYS A 71 -6.12 0.81 13.31
N ILE A 72 -7.27 0.20 13.60
CA ILE A 72 -7.88 -0.81 12.72
C ILE A 72 -8.39 -0.16 11.42
N ILE A 73 -8.94 1.05 11.47
CA ILE A 73 -9.36 1.77 10.25
C ILE A 73 -8.20 1.92 9.26
N ASN A 74 -7.00 2.27 9.74
CA ASN A 74 -5.83 2.39 8.86
C ASN A 74 -5.42 1.04 8.25
N VAL A 75 -5.55 -0.06 9.00
CA VAL A 75 -5.29 -1.41 8.49
C VAL A 75 -6.28 -1.72 7.38
N LEU A 76 -7.58 -1.57 7.61
CA LEU A 76 -8.63 -1.86 6.62
C LEU A 76 -8.49 -0.98 5.37
N ASP A 77 -8.32 0.33 5.52
CA ASP A 77 -8.19 1.27 4.40
C ASP A 77 -6.97 0.94 3.52
N SER A 78 -5.83 0.68 4.17
CA SER A 78 -4.59 0.38 3.44
C SER A 78 -4.63 -0.99 2.78
N VAL A 79 -5.24 -2.00 3.42
CA VAL A 79 -5.40 -3.34 2.85
C VAL A 79 -6.32 -3.30 1.64
N VAL A 80 -7.49 -2.67 1.72
CA VAL A 80 -8.41 -2.55 0.59
C VAL A 80 -7.71 -1.86 -0.59
N GLY A 81 -7.07 -0.72 -0.36
CA GLY A 81 -6.32 -0.01 -1.40
C GLY A 81 -5.14 -0.82 -1.96
N SER A 82 -4.55 -1.72 -1.16
CA SER A 82 -3.46 -2.60 -1.61
C SER A 82 -3.96 -3.79 -2.42
N LEU A 83 -5.10 -4.38 -2.06
CA LEU A 83 -5.70 -5.51 -2.77
C LEU A 83 -6.27 -5.07 -4.13
N LEU A 84 -6.87 -3.88 -4.23
CA LEU A 84 -7.39 -3.36 -5.50
C LEU A 84 -6.30 -3.11 -6.56
N LYS A 85 -5.04 -2.91 -6.13
CA LYS A 85 -3.91 -2.66 -7.04
C LYS A 85 -3.37 -3.92 -7.72
N ASP A 86 -3.62 -5.10 -7.17
CA ASP A 86 -3.12 -6.36 -7.72
C ASP A 86 -4.04 -7.52 -7.31
N PRO A 87 -4.76 -8.13 -8.26
CA PRO A 87 -5.72 -9.20 -7.97
C PRO A 87 -5.08 -10.48 -7.43
N ASN A 88 -3.76 -10.64 -7.52
CA ASN A 88 -3.07 -11.80 -6.96
C ASN A 88 -2.78 -11.67 -5.45
N ARG A 89 -2.89 -10.46 -4.88
CA ARG A 89 -2.68 -10.23 -3.45
C ARG A 89 -3.80 -10.87 -2.64
N LYS A 90 -3.46 -11.28 -1.42
CA LYS A 90 -4.35 -11.95 -0.49
C LYS A 90 -4.17 -11.34 0.90
N PHE A 91 -5.24 -11.31 1.67
CA PHE A 91 -5.23 -10.92 3.07
C PHE A 91 -6.36 -11.67 3.77
N ILE A 92 -6.12 -12.12 5.01
CA ILE A 92 -7.15 -12.72 5.85
C ILE A 92 -7.44 -11.80 7.04
N PHE A 93 -8.70 -11.75 7.45
CA PHE A 93 -9.18 -10.94 8.58
C PHE A 93 -10.16 -11.78 9.39
N ALA A 94 -10.02 -11.80 10.72
CA ALA A 94 -10.79 -12.73 11.56
C ALA A 94 -11.88 -12.02 12.37
N GLU A 95 -11.62 -10.83 12.89
CA GLU A 95 -12.39 -10.19 13.95
C GLU A 95 -13.59 -9.42 13.41
N GLN A 96 -14.69 -10.13 13.10
CA GLN A 96 -15.90 -9.57 12.47
C GLN A 96 -16.50 -8.34 13.17
N VAL A 97 -16.33 -8.22 14.49
CA VAL A 97 -16.75 -7.04 15.25
C VAL A 97 -16.05 -5.78 14.74
N CYS A 98 -14.75 -5.86 14.47
CA CYS A 98 -13.95 -4.77 13.90
C CYS A 98 -14.28 -4.51 12.42
N PHE A 99 -14.86 -5.49 11.72
CA PHE A 99 -15.33 -5.34 10.34
C PHE A 99 -16.74 -4.75 10.23
N THR A 100 -17.57 -4.98 11.26
CA THR A 100 -19.00 -4.60 11.27
C THR A 100 -19.27 -3.34 12.09
N PHE A 101 -18.32 -2.90 12.93
CA PHE A 101 -18.45 -1.64 13.67
C PHE A 101 -18.53 -0.46 12.69
N ASN A 102 -19.74 0.11 12.54
CA ASN A 102 -20.23 1.09 11.56
C ASN A 102 -20.70 0.53 10.19
N VAL A 103 -21.81 -0.22 10.23
CA VAL A 103 -23.04 0.23 9.56
C VAL A 103 -23.99 0.83 10.59
#